data_AF-C5NXM9-F1
#
_entry.id   AF-C5NXM9-F1
#
_cell.length_a   1.000
_cell.length_b   1.000
_cell.length_c   1.000
_cell.angle_alpha   90.00
_cell.angle_beta   90.00
_cell.angle_gamma   90.00
#
_symmetry.space_group_name_H-M   'P 1'
#
loop_
_entity.id
_entity.type
_entity.pdbx_description
1 polymer ?
#
loop_
_entity_poly.entity_id
_entity_poly.type
_entity_poly.pdbx_seq_one_letter_code
_entity_poly.pdbx_strand_id
1 'polypeptide(L)'
;MPSFNVESKTLRDVMHFSSKHADDAVRGVGGSSRTTSKLRDSVLEGAKSEGKARYGERKISDEEYAKLRKMTLSRNIRNNVNKDIQLPMPDPAIPGKIIEIGERLEADHIVSMDRITKMEGFEKMTLKQKLDVLNYEENFIGLRKTANTSKGSNSYSEWTRYVKENIPISADFKSAMIAKKRELEVVLQNLIDSFN
;
A
#
# COMPACT_ATOMS: atom_id res chain seq x y z
N MET A 1 25.12 27.33 -13.75
CA MET A 1 24.54 26.40 -12.78
C MET A 1 23.79 25.33 -13.57
N PRO A 2 24.25 24.07 -13.63
CA PRO A 2 23.48 23.03 -14.31
C PRO A 2 22.27 22.67 -13.46
N SER A 3 21.08 22.82 -14.04
CA SER A 3 19.81 22.36 -13.49
C SER A 3 19.73 20.84 -13.61
N PHE A 4 19.93 20.15 -12.48
CA PHE A 4 19.69 18.71 -12.39
C PHE A 4 18.18 18.45 -12.43
N ASN A 5 17.68 18.00 -13.58
CA ASN A 5 16.33 17.47 -13.70
C ASN A 5 16.34 16.06 -13.11
N VAL A 6 15.91 15.90 -11.86
CA VAL A 6 15.78 14.57 -11.24
C VAL A 6 14.48 13.98 -11.74
N GLU A 7 14.54 13.18 -12.81
CA GLU A 7 13.41 12.37 -13.24
C GLU A 7 13.05 11.42 -12.09
N SER A 8 11.93 11.70 -11.42
CA SER A 8 11.43 10.83 -10.35
C SER A 8 10.87 9.55 -10.98
N LYS A 9 11.59 8.43 -10.83
CA LYS A 9 11.13 7.10 -11.22
C LYS A 9 9.81 6.76 -10.53
N THR A 10 8.89 6.14 -11.26
CA THR A 10 7.61 5.68 -10.69
C THR A 10 7.79 4.43 -9.84
N LEU A 11 6.84 4.12 -8.96
CA LEU A 11 6.88 2.84 -8.21
C LEU A 11 6.94 1.61 -9.12
N ARG A 12 6.41 1.70 -10.34
CA ARG A 12 6.50 0.61 -11.33
C ARG A 12 7.94 0.41 -11.78
N ASP A 13 8.64 1.51 -12.05
CA ASP A 13 10.05 1.50 -12.46
C ASP A 13 10.96 0.97 -11.34
N VAL A 14 10.60 1.25 -10.08
CA VAL A 14 11.35 0.77 -8.91
C VAL A 14 11.09 -0.70 -8.61
N MET A 15 9.85 -1.16 -8.72
CA MET A 15 9.43 -2.51 -8.32
C MET A 15 9.44 -3.52 -9.48
N HIS A 16 9.79 -3.09 -10.71
CA HIS A 16 9.76 -3.91 -11.91
C HIS A 16 8.42 -4.65 -12.12
N PHE A 17 7.29 -3.97 -11.84
CA PHE A 17 5.97 -4.55 -12.11
C PHE A 17 5.74 -4.68 -13.63
N SER A 18 5.27 -5.84 -14.07
CA SER A 18 4.76 -6.02 -15.43
C SER A 18 3.53 -5.14 -15.63
N SER A 19 3.58 -4.22 -16.60
CA SER A 19 2.50 -3.28 -16.88
C SER A 19 1.26 -4.01 -17.38
N LYS A 20 0.19 -4.06 -16.58
CA LYS A 20 -1.16 -4.49 -17.02
C LYS A 20 -2.28 -3.53 -16.62
N HIS A 21 -1.96 -2.25 -16.40
CA HIS A 21 -2.98 -1.21 -16.21
C HIS A 21 -2.98 -0.20 -17.36
N ALA A 22 -2.72 -0.66 -18.56
CA ALA A 22 -3.27 -0.06 -19.76
C ALA A 22 -4.13 -1.15 -20.41
N ASP A 23 -5.43 -0.88 -20.54
CA ASP A 23 -6.39 -1.62 -21.37
C ASP A 23 -6.75 -3.06 -20.94
N ASP A 24 -7.69 -3.19 -20.00
CA ASP A 24 -8.51 -4.41 -19.90
C ASP A 24 -10.00 -4.03 -19.74
N ALA A 25 -10.51 -3.39 -20.79
CA ALA A 25 -11.94 -3.21 -21.02
C ALA A 25 -12.51 -4.47 -21.72
N VAL A 26 -12.61 -5.62 -21.04
CA VAL A 26 -13.37 -6.76 -21.59
C VAL A 26 -14.20 -7.50 -20.51
N ARG A 27 -15.51 -7.23 -20.59
CA ARG A 27 -16.67 -8.13 -20.43
C ARG A 27 -16.41 -9.57 -19.93
N GLY A 28 -17.04 -9.96 -18.81
CA GLY A 28 -17.42 -11.36 -18.59
C GLY A 28 -17.72 -11.83 -17.16
N VAL A 29 -19.01 -11.82 -16.81
CA VAL A 29 -19.72 -12.79 -15.92
C VAL A 29 -19.26 -12.99 -14.47
N GLY A 30 -20.16 -12.63 -13.54
CA GLY A 30 -20.32 -13.36 -12.26
C GLY A 30 -20.18 -12.54 -10.98
N GLY A 31 -21.28 -11.90 -10.53
CA GLY A 31 -21.62 -11.64 -9.12
C GLY A 31 -20.67 -10.82 -8.23
N SER A 32 -21.15 -9.71 -7.68
CA SER A 32 -20.56 -8.99 -6.52
C SER A 32 -19.40 -7.99 -6.76
N SER A 33 -18.99 -7.72 -8.01
CA SER A 33 -17.89 -6.77 -8.30
C SER A 33 -18.30 -5.41 -8.87
N ARG A 34 -19.57 -5.22 -9.24
CA ARG A 34 -20.00 -4.05 -10.06
C ARG A 34 -20.25 -2.77 -9.25
N THR A 35 -20.60 -2.88 -7.97
CA THR A 35 -20.79 -1.75 -7.05
C THR A 35 -19.46 -1.28 -6.49
N THR A 36 -18.58 -2.22 -6.12
CA THR A 36 -17.23 -1.90 -5.70
C THR A 36 -16.46 -1.24 -6.84
N SER A 37 -16.50 -1.74 -8.09
CA SER A 37 -15.79 -1.15 -9.26
C SER A 37 -16.14 0.32 -9.52
N LYS A 38 -17.43 0.65 -9.50
CA LYS A 38 -17.88 2.04 -9.67
C LYS A 38 -17.45 2.94 -8.52
N LEU A 39 -17.43 2.43 -7.28
CA LEU A 39 -16.93 3.17 -6.11
C LEU A 39 -15.42 3.42 -6.21
N ARG A 40 -14.62 2.44 -6.64
CA ARG A 40 -13.15 2.62 -6.86
C ARG A 40 -12.90 3.66 -7.94
N ASP A 41 -13.60 3.56 -9.08
CA ASP A 41 -13.43 4.52 -10.18
C ASP A 41 -13.81 5.94 -9.75
N SER A 42 -14.92 6.11 -9.01
CA SER A 42 -15.30 7.43 -8.48
C SER A 42 -14.36 7.95 -7.39
N VAL A 43 -13.77 7.08 -6.57
CA VAL A 43 -12.81 7.47 -5.51
C VAL A 43 -11.46 7.85 -6.14
N LEU A 44 -11.03 7.14 -7.18
CA LEU A 44 -9.81 7.48 -7.95
C LEU A 44 -9.99 8.77 -8.74
N GLU A 45 -11.17 9.02 -9.30
CA GLU A 45 -11.50 10.27 -9.99
C GLU A 45 -11.65 11.44 -9.00
N GLY A 46 -12.20 11.18 -7.81
CA GLY A 46 -12.26 12.11 -6.68
C GLY A 46 -10.92 12.34 -5.98
N ALA A 47 -9.90 11.49 -6.16
CA ALA A 47 -8.55 11.71 -5.64
C ALA A 47 -7.80 12.84 -6.39
N LYS A 48 -8.39 13.38 -7.47
CA LYS A 48 -8.01 14.68 -8.05
C LYS A 48 -8.54 15.88 -7.24
N SER A 49 -9.38 15.66 -6.23
CA SER A 49 -9.83 16.71 -5.31
C SER A 49 -8.87 16.89 -4.13
N GLU A 50 -8.76 18.12 -3.67
CA GLU A 50 -7.79 18.65 -2.68
C GLU A 50 -7.98 18.11 -1.23
N GLY A 51 -8.64 16.97 -1.06
CA GLY A 51 -8.90 16.37 0.25
C GLY A 51 -7.61 15.97 0.96
N LYS A 52 -7.46 16.37 2.23
CA LYS A 52 -6.37 15.89 3.10
C LYS A 52 -6.91 14.80 4.03
N ALA A 53 -6.09 13.79 4.32
CA ALA A 53 -6.40 12.84 5.38
C ALA A 53 -6.52 13.56 6.72
N ARG A 54 -7.61 13.28 7.45
CA ARG A 54 -7.93 13.92 8.73
C ARG A 54 -7.70 12.93 9.84
N TYR A 55 -6.68 13.20 10.67
CA TYR A 55 -6.30 12.31 11.76
C TYR A 55 -6.76 12.87 13.11
N GLY A 56 -7.22 11.98 13.97
CA GLY A 56 -7.45 12.23 15.40
C GLY A 56 -6.89 11.11 16.26
N GLU A 57 -7.36 11.04 17.50
CA GLU A 57 -7.12 9.87 18.35
C GLU A 57 -7.84 8.64 17.80
N ARG A 58 -7.32 7.45 18.12
CA ARG A 58 -7.97 6.20 17.72
C ARG A 58 -9.25 6.03 18.56
N LYS A 59 -10.40 6.02 17.90
CA LYS A 59 -11.73 5.93 18.54
C LYS A 59 -12.32 4.51 18.60
N ILE A 60 -11.55 3.49 18.23
CA ILE A 60 -11.92 2.07 18.40
C ILE A 60 -11.20 1.46 19.59
N SER A 61 -11.77 0.42 20.20
CA SER A 61 -11.15 -0.28 21.34
C SER A 61 -9.93 -1.10 20.91
N ASP A 62 -9.07 -1.45 21.87
CA ASP A 62 -7.94 -2.36 21.63
C ASP A 62 -8.38 -3.75 21.17
N GLU A 63 -9.49 -4.24 21.70
CA GLU A 63 -10.09 -5.52 21.30
C GLU A 63 -10.56 -5.49 19.85
N GLU A 64 -11.23 -4.41 19.44
CA GLU A 64 -11.67 -4.23 18.05
C GLU A 64 -10.46 -4.10 17.12
N TYR A 65 -9.46 -3.32 17.50
CA TYR A 65 -8.21 -3.20 16.75
C TYR A 65 -7.51 -4.55 16.56
N ALA A 66 -7.38 -5.33 17.64
CA ALA A 66 -6.76 -6.65 17.59
C ALA A 66 -7.56 -7.63 16.71
N LYS A 67 -8.90 -7.56 16.75
CA LYS A 67 -9.79 -8.35 15.89
C LYS A 67 -9.60 -7.98 14.42
N LEU A 68 -9.64 -6.69 14.08
CA LEU A 68 -9.41 -6.21 12.73
C LEU A 68 -8.04 -6.65 12.21
N ARG A 69 -6.98 -6.52 13.03
CA ARG A 69 -5.61 -6.87 12.63
C ARG A 69 -5.43 -8.33 12.26
N LYS A 70 -6.17 -9.24 12.90
CA LYS A 70 -6.19 -10.67 12.54
C LYS A 70 -6.82 -10.91 11.15
N MET A 71 -7.64 -9.99 10.67
CA MET A 71 -8.40 -10.09 9.42
C MET A 71 -7.78 -9.31 8.24
N THR A 72 -6.94 -8.30 8.50
CA THR A 72 -6.37 -7.38 7.49
C THR A 72 -5.26 -7.98 6.60
N LEU A 73 -4.71 -9.15 6.96
CA LEU A 73 -3.75 -9.87 6.11
C LEU A 73 -4.44 -11.08 5.45
N SER A 74 -5.47 -10.79 4.65
CA SER A 74 -6.22 -11.83 3.96
C SER A 74 -5.33 -12.62 2.99
N ARG A 75 -5.72 -13.87 2.71
CA ARG A 75 -5.02 -14.71 1.71
C ARG A 75 -4.97 -14.03 0.33
N ASN A 76 -6.00 -13.26 -0.01
CA ASN A 76 -6.08 -12.51 -1.27
C ASN A 76 -4.94 -11.48 -1.36
N ILE A 77 -4.75 -10.65 -0.34
CA ILE A 77 -3.68 -9.64 -0.31
C ILE A 77 -2.30 -10.29 -0.45
N ARG A 78 -2.03 -11.39 0.28
CA ARG A 78 -0.75 -12.11 0.19
C ARG A 78 -0.50 -12.68 -1.22
N ASN A 79 -1.55 -13.08 -1.93
CA ASN A 79 -1.43 -13.58 -3.29
C ASN A 79 -1.25 -12.42 -4.29
N ASN A 80 -2.01 -11.33 -4.12
CA ASN A 80 -1.96 -10.18 -5.02
C ASN A 80 -0.58 -9.53 -5.06
N VAL A 81 0.08 -9.37 -3.90
CA VAL A 81 1.46 -8.84 -3.87
C VAL A 81 2.50 -9.76 -4.50
N ASN A 82 2.13 -10.97 -4.94
CA ASN A 82 3.02 -11.93 -5.62
C ASN A 82 2.52 -12.32 -7.03
N LYS A 83 1.37 -11.81 -7.50
CA LYS A 83 0.65 -12.35 -8.67
C LYS A 83 1.42 -12.21 -9.99
N ASP A 84 2.14 -11.10 -10.18
CA ASP A 84 2.79 -10.74 -11.44
C ASP A 84 4.29 -10.48 -11.28
N ILE A 85 4.89 -11.06 -10.23
CA ILE A 85 6.31 -10.90 -9.93
C ILE A 85 7.13 -11.90 -10.72
N GLN A 86 8.13 -11.39 -11.44
CA GLN A 86 9.13 -12.20 -12.12
C GLN A 86 10.38 -12.28 -11.25
N LEU A 87 10.77 -13.49 -10.88
CA LEU A 87 11.96 -13.77 -10.08
C LEU A 87 12.99 -14.52 -10.94
N PRO A 88 14.30 -14.33 -10.71
CA PRO A 88 14.88 -13.47 -9.67
C PRO A 88 14.78 -11.98 -10.03
N MET A 89 14.72 -11.12 -9.02
CA MET A 89 14.74 -9.67 -9.22
C MET A 89 15.59 -8.97 -8.16
N PRO A 90 16.16 -7.79 -8.44
CA PRO A 90 16.77 -6.96 -7.41
C PRO A 90 15.78 -6.61 -6.30
N ASP A 91 16.24 -6.63 -5.05
CA ASP A 91 15.48 -6.14 -3.91
C ASP A 91 15.34 -4.61 -4.04
N PRO A 92 14.11 -4.10 -4.20
CA PRO A 92 13.89 -2.69 -4.47
C PRO A 92 14.24 -1.81 -3.26
N ALA A 93 14.16 -2.34 -2.05
CA ALA A 93 14.38 -1.61 -0.82
C ALA A 93 15.83 -1.71 -0.32
N ILE A 94 16.47 -2.87 -0.46
CA ILE A 94 17.85 -3.12 -0.02
C ILE A 94 18.77 -3.29 -1.23
N PRO A 95 19.48 -2.23 -1.67
CA PRO A 95 20.39 -2.29 -2.81
C PRO A 95 21.41 -3.43 -2.74
N GLY A 96 21.66 -4.06 -3.89
CA GLY A 96 22.62 -5.16 -4.02
C GLY A 96 22.12 -6.52 -3.51
N LYS A 97 20.89 -6.61 -3.01
CA LYS A 97 20.23 -7.89 -2.70
C LYS A 97 19.37 -8.35 -3.87
N ILE A 98 19.26 -9.66 -4.03
CA ILE A 98 18.37 -10.31 -5.00
C ILE A 98 17.29 -11.05 -4.22
N ILE A 99 16.08 -11.03 -4.76
CA ILE A 99 14.96 -11.88 -4.38
C ILE A 99 15.00 -13.09 -5.33
N GLU A 100 15.22 -14.27 -4.77
CA GLU A 100 15.52 -15.48 -5.52
C GLU A 100 14.26 -16.23 -5.99
N ILE A 101 14.39 -17.07 -7.02
CA ILE A 101 13.32 -17.97 -7.45
C ILE A 101 12.85 -18.83 -6.27
N GLY A 102 11.54 -18.85 -6.02
CA GLY A 102 10.94 -19.60 -4.92
C GLY A 102 10.78 -18.81 -3.61
N GLU A 103 11.40 -17.63 -3.48
CA GLU A 103 11.05 -16.70 -2.41
C GLU A 103 9.66 -16.10 -2.65
N ARG A 104 8.98 -15.73 -1.56
CA ARG A 104 7.68 -15.05 -1.60
C ARG A 104 7.78 -13.72 -0.87
N LEU A 105 7.18 -12.68 -1.43
CA LEU A 105 7.07 -11.39 -0.77
C LEU A 105 5.99 -11.44 0.32
N GLU A 106 6.27 -10.71 1.40
CA GLU A 106 5.32 -10.45 2.48
C GLU A 106 4.57 -9.14 2.18
N ALA A 107 3.25 -9.15 2.39
CA ALA A 107 2.45 -7.95 2.24
C ALA A 107 2.68 -7.01 3.42
N ASP A 108 3.08 -5.78 3.14
CA ASP A 108 3.16 -4.69 4.11
C ASP A 108 2.18 -3.56 3.76
N HIS A 109 1.68 -2.88 4.78
CA HIS A 109 0.81 -1.72 4.59
C HIS A 109 1.63 -0.49 4.24
N ILE A 110 1.23 0.24 3.20
CA ILE A 110 1.85 1.52 2.84
C ILE A 110 1.41 2.61 3.83
N VAL A 111 0.10 2.76 4.02
CA VAL A 111 -0.52 3.49 5.13
C VAL A 111 -0.86 2.48 6.22
N SER A 112 -0.19 2.58 7.37
CA SER A 112 -0.36 1.60 8.44
C SER A 112 -1.80 1.55 8.96
N MET A 113 -2.23 0.36 9.38
CA MET A 113 -3.52 0.17 10.04
C MET A 113 -3.72 1.12 11.24
N ASP A 114 -2.67 1.39 12.01
CA ASP A 114 -2.72 2.38 13.11
C ASP A 114 -3.12 3.78 12.60
N ARG A 115 -2.57 4.23 11.47
CA ARG A 115 -2.95 5.52 10.87
C ARG A 115 -4.38 5.51 10.35
N ILE A 116 -4.79 4.43 9.68
CA ILE A 116 -6.14 4.32 9.12
C ILE A 116 -7.21 4.35 10.23
N THR A 117 -6.98 3.63 11.33
CA THR A 117 -7.93 3.59 12.45
C THR A 117 -8.05 4.92 13.23
N LYS A 118 -7.15 5.88 12.94
CA LYS A 118 -7.16 7.25 13.44
C LYS A 118 -7.75 8.25 12.45
N MET A 119 -8.12 7.81 11.23
CA MET A 119 -8.80 8.66 10.26
C MET A 119 -10.23 8.97 10.73
N GLU A 120 -10.63 10.22 10.59
CA GLU A 120 -11.96 10.67 10.95
C GLU A 120 -13.03 9.88 10.19
N GLY A 121 -14.03 9.35 10.92
CA GLY A 121 -15.15 8.61 10.34
C GLY A 121 -14.93 7.09 10.31
N PHE A 122 -13.70 6.60 10.54
CA PHE A 122 -13.41 5.16 10.55
C PHE A 122 -14.22 4.41 11.62
N GLU A 123 -14.42 5.03 12.78
CA GLU A 123 -15.12 4.44 13.93
C GLU A 123 -16.59 4.15 13.66
N LYS A 124 -17.22 4.97 12.81
CA LYS A 124 -18.65 4.94 12.49
C LYS A 124 -19.03 3.82 11.52
N MET A 125 -18.04 3.23 10.86
CA MET A 125 -18.21 2.23 9.82
C MET A 125 -18.59 0.85 10.40
N THR A 126 -19.32 0.06 9.62
CA THR A 126 -19.57 -1.36 9.95
C THR A 126 -18.28 -2.19 9.86
N LEU A 127 -18.24 -3.35 10.52
CA LEU A 127 -17.09 -4.27 10.45
C LEU A 127 -16.70 -4.61 9.01
N LYS A 128 -17.67 -4.84 8.13
CA LYS A 128 -17.42 -5.14 6.71
C LYS A 128 -16.74 -3.95 6.02
N GLN A 129 -17.27 -2.74 6.18
CA GLN A 129 -16.70 -1.54 5.56
C GLN A 129 -15.30 -1.24 6.13
N LYS A 130 -15.08 -1.41 7.44
CA LYS A 130 -13.74 -1.29 8.07
C LYS A 130 -12.74 -2.23 7.40
N LEU A 131 -13.14 -3.49 7.15
CA LEU A 131 -12.31 -4.46 6.45
C LEU A 131 -12.10 -4.12 4.97
N ASP A 132 -13.10 -3.55 4.29
CA ASP A 132 -12.98 -3.11 2.90
C ASP A 132 -11.94 -1.98 2.78
N VAL A 133 -11.89 -1.03 3.73
CA VAL A 133 -10.86 0.02 3.79
C VAL A 133 -9.49 -0.55 4.17
N LEU A 134 -9.43 -1.38 5.22
CA LEU A 134 -8.16 -1.92 5.71
C LEU A 134 -7.50 -2.89 4.72
N ASN A 135 -8.30 -3.65 3.96
CA ASN A 135 -7.84 -4.55 2.90
C ASN A 135 -7.88 -3.89 1.51
N TYR A 136 -7.86 -2.55 1.42
CA TYR A 136 -7.80 -1.87 0.13
C TYR A 136 -6.50 -2.28 -0.60
N GLU A 137 -6.63 -2.95 -1.74
CA GLU A 137 -5.54 -3.72 -2.35
C GLU A 137 -4.32 -2.85 -2.69
N GLU A 138 -4.53 -1.60 -3.12
CA GLU A 138 -3.44 -0.67 -3.44
C GLU A 138 -2.67 -0.17 -2.20
N ASN A 139 -3.21 -0.35 -0.99
CA ASN A 139 -2.53 0.00 0.25
C ASN A 139 -1.48 -1.04 0.66
N PHE A 140 -1.25 -2.08 -0.16
CA PHE A 140 -0.26 -3.11 0.11
C PHE A 140 0.86 -3.10 -0.90
N ILE A 141 2.07 -3.38 -0.42
CA ILE A 141 3.24 -3.67 -1.24
C ILE A 141 3.85 -5.00 -0.81
N GLY A 142 4.39 -5.73 -1.76
CA GLY A 142 5.23 -6.89 -1.48
C GLY A 142 6.62 -6.45 -1.08
N LEU A 143 7.08 -6.82 0.11
CA LEU A 143 8.46 -6.65 0.56
C LEU A 143 9.11 -8.01 0.77
N ARG A 144 10.41 -8.10 0.52
CA ARG A 144 11.19 -9.26 0.94
C ARG A 144 11.08 -9.41 2.46
N LYS A 145 11.00 -10.64 2.97
CA LYS A 145 10.90 -10.91 4.42
C LYS A 145 11.95 -10.17 5.26
N THR A 146 13.20 -10.14 4.82
CA THR A 146 14.30 -9.44 5.52
C THR A 146 14.14 -7.92 5.48
N ALA A 147 13.71 -7.38 4.34
CA ALA A 147 13.39 -5.96 4.18
C ALA A 147 12.21 -5.54 5.06
N ASN A 148 11.13 -6.32 5.04
CA ASN A 148 9.95 -6.11 5.88
C ASN A 148 10.31 -6.14 7.38
N THR A 149 11.09 -7.14 7.79
CA THR A 149 11.58 -7.24 9.18
C THR A 149 12.48 -6.05 9.54
N SER A 150 13.35 -5.61 8.64
CA SER A 150 14.22 -4.46 8.88
C SER A 150 13.46 -3.15 8.99
N LYS A 151 12.38 -2.97 8.24
CA LYS A 151 11.52 -1.81 8.32
C LYS A 151 10.78 -1.79 9.65
N GLY A 152 10.19 -2.93 10.02
CA GLY A 152 9.40 -3.06 11.24
C GLY A 152 8.24 -2.05 11.27
N SER A 153 8.06 -1.38 12.40
CA SER A 153 7.04 -0.33 12.59
C SER A 153 7.42 1.05 12.05
N ASN A 154 8.65 1.22 11.55
CA ASN A 154 9.10 2.50 11.05
C ASN A 154 8.32 2.90 9.79
N SER A 155 8.11 4.21 9.62
CA SER A 155 7.70 4.76 8.34
C SER A 155 8.81 4.64 7.29
N TYR A 156 8.46 4.73 6.00
CA TYR A 156 9.45 4.74 4.93
C TYR A 156 10.46 5.90 5.08
N SER A 157 10.08 7.04 5.65
CA SER A 157 10.99 8.15 5.93
C SER A 157 11.99 7.85 7.04
N GLU A 158 11.58 7.14 8.09
CA GLU A 158 12.42 6.78 9.24
C GLU A 158 13.32 5.57 8.95
N TRP A 159 12.87 4.66 8.07
CA TRP A 159 13.64 3.49 7.67
C TRP A 159 14.76 3.88 6.69
N THR A 160 15.91 4.24 7.26
CA THR A 160 17.05 4.79 6.49
C THR A 160 18.12 3.75 6.17
N ARG A 161 18.20 2.65 6.92
CA ARG A 161 19.28 1.66 6.79
C ARG A 161 18.83 0.23 7.10
N TYR A 162 19.33 -0.73 6.32
CA TYR A 162 19.36 -2.14 6.68
C TYR A 162 20.54 -2.39 7.63
N VAL A 163 20.27 -2.39 8.94
CA VAL A 163 21.29 -2.38 9.99
C VAL A 163 22.23 -3.58 9.92
N LYS A 164 21.70 -4.77 9.65
CA LYS A 164 22.48 -6.03 9.68
C LYS A 164 23.72 -5.99 8.80
N GLU A 165 23.65 -5.32 7.65
CA GLU A 165 24.73 -5.24 6.67
C GLU A 165 25.17 -3.80 6.39
N ASN A 166 24.71 -2.84 7.21
CA ASN A 166 25.03 -1.42 7.07
C ASN A 166 24.66 -0.82 5.68
N ILE A 167 23.66 -1.38 5.00
CA ILE A 167 23.26 -0.95 3.65
C ILE A 167 22.24 0.20 3.76
N PRO A 168 22.47 1.38 3.17
CA PRO A 168 21.45 2.42 3.08
C PRO A 168 20.22 1.93 2.30
N ILE A 169 19.02 2.24 2.78
CA ILE A 169 17.79 1.93 2.03
C ILE A 169 17.74 2.77 0.76
N SER A 170 17.29 2.16 -0.34
CA SER A 170 17.20 2.80 -1.66
C SER A 170 16.45 4.13 -1.60
N ALA A 171 17.10 5.21 -2.06
CA ALA A 171 16.52 6.56 -2.06
C ALA A 171 15.34 6.67 -3.03
N ASP A 172 15.45 6.05 -4.21
CA ASP A 172 14.39 5.99 -5.23
C ASP A 172 13.16 5.28 -4.65
N PHE A 173 13.36 4.10 -4.06
CA PHE A 173 12.28 3.33 -3.42
C PHE A 173 11.62 4.11 -2.29
N LYS A 174 12.41 4.67 -1.38
CA LYS A 174 11.89 5.46 -0.27
C LYS A 174 11.05 6.64 -0.76
N SER A 175 11.54 7.39 -1.75
CA SER A 175 10.84 8.56 -2.28
C SER A 175 9.52 8.16 -2.93
N ALA A 176 9.53 7.09 -3.72
CA ALA A 176 8.34 6.55 -4.38
C ALA A 176 7.30 6.06 -3.35
N MET A 177 7.73 5.38 -2.28
CA MET A 177 6.84 4.94 -1.21
C MET A 177 6.25 6.09 -0.39
N ILE A 178 7.04 7.14 -0.11
CA ILE A 178 6.55 8.34 0.56
C ILE A 178 5.49 9.05 -0.29
N ALA A 179 5.72 9.17 -1.61
CA ALA A 179 4.74 9.75 -2.53
C ALA A 179 3.45 8.93 -2.56
N LYS A 180 3.53 7.61 -2.79
CA LYS A 180 2.37 6.72 -2.82
C LYS A 180 1.62 6.70 -1.50
N LYS A 181 2.33 6.78 -0.36
CA LYS A 181 1.69 6.91 0.95
C LYS A 181 0.82 8.16 1.02
N ARG A 182 1.30 9.32 0.58
CA ARG A 182 0.51 10.57 0.59
C ARG A 182 -0.74 10.46 -0.28
N GLU A 183 -0.62 9.88 -1.47
CA GLU A 183 -1.76 9.62 -2.36
C GLU A 183 -2.79 8.70 -1.70
N LEU A 184 -2.32 7.59 -1.12
CA LEU A 184 -3.18 6.61 -0.46
C LEU A 184 -3.87 7.18 0.78
N GLU A 185 -3.23 8.08 1.51
CA GLU A 185 -3.86 8.76 2.65
C GLU A 185 -5.12 9.53 2.21
N VAL A 186 -5.07 10.20 1.05
CA VAL A 186 -6.23 10.90 0.46
C VAL A 186 -7.29 9.89 -0.01
N VAL A 187 -6.87 8.87 -0.77
CA VAL A 187 -7.78 7.82 -1.29
C VAL A 187 -8.52 7.12 -0.16
N LEU A 188 -7.83 6.74 0.91
CA LEU A 188 -8.42 6.05 2.05
C LEU A 188 -9.36 6.97 2.83
N GLN A 189 -9.04 8.26 2.99
CA GLN A 189 -9.96 9.21 3.60
C GLN A 189 -11.24 9.35 2.77
N ASN A 190 -11.12 9.53 1.45
CA ASN A 190 -12.29 9.63 0.56
C ASN A 190 -13.13 8.34 0.58
N LEU A 191 -12.48 7.18 0.67
CA LEU A 191 -13.19 5.91 0.81
C LEU A 191 -13.95 5.82 2.14
N ILE A 192 -13.36 6.23 3.25
CA ILE A 192 -14.04 6.33 4.55
C ILE A 192 -15.23 7.30 4.48
N ASP A 193 -15.02 8.47 3.88
CA ASP A 193 -16.05 9.50 3.72
C ASP A 193 -17.21 8.99 2.87
N SER A 194 -16.96 8.16 1.86
CA SER A 194 -18.01 7.56 1.02
C SER A 194 -18.93 6.56 1.72
N PHE A 195 -18.55 6.07 2.90
CA PHE A 195 -19.34 5.14 3.70
C PHE A 195 -20.15 5.83 4.81
N ASN A 196 -19.94 7.13 5.03
CA ASN A 196 -20.59 7.96 6.04
C ASN A 196 -21.56 8.96 5.42
#